data_AF-A0A6J5WQN2-F1
#
_entry.id   AF-A0A6J5WQN2-F1
#
_cell.length_a   1.000
_cell.length_b   1.000
_cell.length_c   1.000
_cell.angle_alpha   90.00
_cell.angle_beta   90.00
_cell.angle_gamma   90.00
#
_symmetry.space_group_name_H-M   'P 1'
#
loop_
_entity.id
_entity.type
_entity.pdbx_description
1 polymer ?
#
loop_
_entity_poly.entity_id
_entity_poly.type
_entity_poly.pdbx_seq_one_letter_code
_entity_poly.pdbx_strand_id
1 'polypeptide(L)'
;MFGVAIVPSVLLALGMAASPESPRWLFQQGKISEAEKAIKTLYGKERVSEVMHDLTSATQGSVEPEAGWFDLFSSRYWKVVSVGAALFLFQQLAGINAVVYYSTSVFRSAGITSDVAASALVGAANVFGTAVASSLMDRQGRKSLLLISFGGMAASMLLLSLSFTWKVLAPYSGPLAVAGTVLYVLSFSLGAGPVPALLLPEIFASRIRAKAVSLSLGMHWISNFVIGLYFLSFVTKFGISSVYLGFAGVCLLAVLYISGNVVETKGRSLEEIERALSVST
;
A
#
# COMPACT_ATOMS: atom_id res chain seq x y z
N MET A 1 -23.21 6.71 -12.58
CA MET A 1 -21.94 6.65 -11.81
C MET A 1 -20.76 6.16 -12.65
N PHE A 2 -20.89 5.11 -13.50
CA PHE A 2 -19.79 4.64 -14.35
C PHE A 2 -19.30 5.65 -15.41
N GLY A 3 -20.19 6.45 -16.01
CA GLY A 3 -19.80 7.45 -17.03
C GLY A 3 -18.86 8.55 -16.53
N VAL A 4 -18.87 8.85 -15.21
CA VAL A 4 -17.96 9.84 -14.62
C VAL A 4 -16.50 9.35 -14.64
N ALA A 5 -16.27 8.03 -14.63
CA ALA A 5 -14.93 7.46 -14.73
C ALA A 5 -14.26 7.69 -16.11
N ILE A 6 -15.04 8.00 -17.15
CA ILE A 6 -14.51 8.33 -18.48
C ILE A 6 -13.65 9.60 -18.41
N VAL A 7 -14.03 10.57 -17.58
CA VAL A 7 -13.34 11.86 -17.47
C VAL A 7 -11.86 11.69 -17.06
N PRO A 8 -11.52 11.06 -15.91
CA PRO A 8 -10.12 10.84 -15.56
C PRO A 8 -9.40 9.90 -16.54
N SER A 9 -10.08 8.92 -17.15
CA SER A 9 -9.46 8.04 -18.14
C SER A 9 -9.04 8.79 -19.42
N VAL A 10 -9.89 9.67 -19.94
CA VAL A 10 -9.57 10.50 -21.11
C VAL A 10 -8.46 11.49 -20.77
N LEU A 11 -8.52 12.13 -19.60
CA LEU A 11 -7.45 13.03 -19.14
C LEU A 11 -6.11 12.30 -19.02
N LEU A 12 -6.10 11.09 -18.46
CA LEU A 12 -4.91 10.26 -18.39
C LEU A 12 -4.39 9.88 -19.79
N ALA A 13 -5.28 9.49 -20.71
CA ALA A 13 -4.90 9.14 -22.08
C ALA A 13 -4.26 10.31 -22.83
N LEU A 14 -4.84 11.51 -22.71
CA LEU A 14 -4.28 12.74 -23.27
C LEU A 14 -2.93 13.09 -22.63
N GLY A 15 -2.81 12.93 -21.30
CA GLY A 15 -1.55 13.14 -20.58
C GLY A 15 -0.45 12.16 -20.99
N MET A 16 -0.78 10.88 -21.16
CA MET A 16 0.16 9.88 -21.65
C MET A 16 0.58 10.15 -23.10
N ALA A 17 -0.33 10.59 -23.97
CA ALA A 17 0.00 10.96 -25.35
C ALA A 17 0.99 12.14 -25.43
N ALA A 18 1.00 13.02 -24.42
CA ALA A 18 1.94 14.14 -24.33
C ALA A 18 3.24 13.80 -23.57
N SER A 19 3.28 12.67 -22.85
CA SER A 19 4.42 12.29 -22.00
C SER A 19 5.50 11.57 -22.80
N PRO A 20 6.79 11.85 -22.56
CA PRO A 20 7.87 11.09 -23.18
C PRO A 20 7.90 9.65 -22.64
N GLU A 21 8.22 8.70 -23.52
CA GLU A 21 8.40 7.30 -23.16
C GLU A 21 9.60 7.11 -22.21
N SER A 22 9.57 6.03 -21.41
CA SER A 22 10.62 5.71 -20.44
C SER A 22 12.01 5.58 -21.11
N PRO A 23 12.99 6.45 -20.75
CA PRO A 23 14.33 6.37 -21.33
C PRO A 23 15.03 5.03 -21.14
N ARG A 24 14.80 4.40 -19.97
CA ARG A 24 15.34 3.07 -19.66
C ARG A 24 14.83 2.01 -20.63
N TRP A 25 13.53 2.03 -20.91
CA TRP A 25 12.92 1.08 -21.83
C TRP A 25 13.39 1.31 -23.27
N LEU A 26 13.42 2.56 -23.73
CA LEU A 26 13.94 2.92 -25.06
C LEU A 26 15.39 2.46 -25.25
N PHE A 27 16.23 2.67 -24.22
CA PHE A 27 17.62 2.22 -24.23
C PHE A 27 17.74 0.68 -24.31
N GLN A 28 16.94 -0.05 -23.52
CA GLN A 28 16.90 -1.53 -23.56
C GLN A 28 16.42 -2.08 -24.90
N GLN A 29 15.54 -1.37 -25.61
CA GLN A 29 15.08 -1.73 -26.95
C GLN A 29 16.09 -1.34 -28.06
N GLY A 30 17.27 -0.82 -27.71
CA GLY A 30 18.28 -0.37 -28.66
C GLY A 30 17.97 0.97 -29.34
N LYS A 31 16.92 1.69 -28.91
CA LYS A 31 16.50 2.98 -29.46
C LYS A 31 17.23 4.14 -28.79
N ILE A 32 18.55 4.18 -28.96
CA ILE A 32 19.45 5.09 -28.25
C ILE A 32 19.12 6.57 -28.50
N SER A 33 18.82 6.95 -29.75
CA SER A 33 18.49 8.34 -30.11
C SER A 33 17.16 8.82 -29.52
N GLU A 34 16.15 7.94 -29.46
CA GLU A 34 14.87 8.23 -28.79
C GLU A 34 15.06 8.36 -27.28
N ALA A 35 15.88 7.49 -26.68
CA ALA A 35 16.21 7.54 -25.26
C ALA A 35 16.87 8.88 -24.89
N GLU A 36 17.84 9.33 -25.69
CA GLU A 36 18.50 10.63 -25.48
C GLU A 36 17.51 11.80 -25.54
N LYS A 37 16.58 11.78 -26.51
CA LYS A 37 15.52 12.79 -26.64
C LYS A 37 14.59 12.78 -25.42
N ALA A 38 14.22 11.60 -24.92
CA ALA A 38 13.40 11.47 -23.72
C ALA A 38 14.13 12.00 -22.48
N ILE A 39 15.41 11.66 -22.30
CA ILE A 39 16.24 12.16 -21.17
C ILE A 39 16.36 13.68 -21.22
N LYS A 40 16.64 14.23 -22.40
CA LYS A 40 16.73 15.68 -22.61
C LYS A 40 15.44 16.41 -22.24
N THR A 41 14.28 15.78 -22.49
CA THR A 41 12.96 16.33 -22.17
C THR A 41 12.66 16.23 -20.67
N LEU A 42 13.04 15.13 -20.01
CA LEU A 42 12.75 14.86 -18.60
C LEU A 42 13.73 15.49 -17.61
N TYR A 43 15.02 15.43 -17.90
CA TYR A 43 16.12 15.79 -16.99
C TYR A 43 16.92 17.01 -17.44
N GLY A 44 16.66 17.52 -18.65
CA GLY A 44 17.41 18.62 -19.26
C GLY A 44 18.67 18.17 -20.00
N LYS A 45 19.18 19.04 -20.87
CA LYS A 45 20.35 18.75 -21.75
C LYS A 45 21.63 18.40 -20.96
N GLU A 46 21.82 19.01 -19.81
CA GLU A 46 23.06 18.93 -19.03
C GLU A 46 23.29 17.56 -18.41
N ARG A 47 22.21 16.82 -18.11
CA ARG A 47 22.27 15.49 -17.48
C ARG A 47 22.19 14.32 -18.47
N VAL A 48 22.12 14.61 -19.77
CA VAL A 48 21.99 13.57 -20.80
C VAL A 48 23.18 12.61 -20.75
N SER A 49 24.41 13.16 -20.76
CA SER A 49 25.63 12.34 -20.74
C SER A 49 25.77 11.50 -19.48
N GLU A 50 25.43 12.07 -18.32
CA GLU A 50 25.42 11.38 -17.01
C GLU A 50 24.46 10.19 -17.03
N VAL A 51 23.19 10.44 -17.38
CA VAL A 51 22.15 9.40 -17.37
C VAL A 51 22.42 8.33 -18.44
N MET A 52 22.92 8.70 -19.62
CA MET A 52 23.29 7.74 -20.66
C MET A 52 24.46 6.84 -20.24
N HIS A 53 25.43 7.39 -19.51
CA HIS A 53 26.52 6.61 -18.95
C HIS A 53 26.01 5.60 -17.91
N ASP A 54 25.10 6.02 -17.01
CA ASP A 54 24.48 5.15 -16.01
C ASP A 54 23.67 4.01 -16.63
N LEU A 55 22.92 4.29 -17.71
CA LEU A 55 22.17 3.26 -18.44
C LEU A 55 23.09 2.24 -19.11
N THR A 56 24.21 2.70 -19.67
CA THR A 56 25.19 1.85 -20.32
C THR A 56 25.87 0.93 -19.30
N SER A 57 26.29 1.48 -18.18
CA SER A 57 26.93 0.72 -17.10
C SER A 57 25.96 -0.26 -16.40
N ALA A 58 24.70 0.13 -16.22
CA ALA A 58 23.66 -0.79 -15.73
C ALA A 58 23.40 -1.96 -16.69
N THR A 59 23.48 -1.72 -18.01
CA THR A 59 23.26 -2.76 -19.04
C THR A 59 24.46 -3.70 -19.18
N GLN A 60 25.68 -3.18 -19.01
CA GLN A 60 26.91 -4.01 -19.00
C GLN A 60 27.00 -4.90 -17.75
N GLY A 61 26.40 -4.50 -16.62
CA GLY A 61 26.26 -5.33 -15.42
C GLY A 61 25.12 -6.37 -15.47
N SER A 62 24.19 -6.26 -16.41
CA SER A 62 22.99 -7.11 -16.50
C SER A 62 23.13 -8.21 -17.55
N VAL A 63 24.18 -9.03 -17.46
CA VAL A 63 24.35 -10.26 -18.29
C VAL A 63 23.49 -11.41 -17.74
N GLU A 64 22.84 -11.24 -16.60
CA GLU A 64 21.93 -12.27 -16.06
C GLU A 64 20.63 -12.37 -16.89
N PRO A 65 20.22 -13.58 -17.30
CA PRO A 65 18.97 -13.79 -18.06
C PRO A 65 17.75 -13.32 -17.25
N GLU A 66 16.67 -12.90 -17.93
CA GLU A 66 15.41 -12.51 -17.27
C GLU A 66 15.00 -13.55 -16.22
N ALA A 67 14.60 -13.10 -15.03
CA ALA A 67 14.19 -14.03 -13.98
C ALA A 67 12.92 -14.77 -14.35
N GLY A 68 12.88 -16.09 -14.18
CA GLY A 68 11.68 -16.90 -14.32
C GLY A 68 10.66 -16.65 -13.20
N TRP A 69 9.42 -17.12 -13.36
CA TRP A 69 8.44 -17.08 -12.26
C TRP A 69 8.86 -17.95 -11.06
N PHE A 70 9.55 -19.06 -11.33
CA PHE A 70 10.08 -19.94 -10.29
C PHE A 70 11.25 -19.33 -9.51
N ASP A 71 11.97 -18.36 -10.09
CA ASP A 71 13.06 -17.67 -9.40
C ASP A 71 12.55 -16.90 -8.17
N LEU A 72 11.28 -16.46 -8.18
CA LEU A 72 10.65 -15.81 -7.02
C LEU A 72 10.61 -16.70 -5.77
N PHE A 73 10.57 -18.01 -5.96
CA PHE A 73 10.52 -19.02 -4.89
C PHE A 73 11.90 -19.57 -4.52
N SER A 74 12.96 -19.05 -5.15
CA SER A 74 14.33 -19.43 -4.77
C SER A 74 14.66 -18.93 -3.36
N SER A 75 15.54 -19.64 -2.66
CA SER A 75 16.01 -19.27 -1.30
C SER A 75 16.56 -17.83 -1.23
N ARG A 76 17.09 -17.33 -2.36
CA ARG A 76 17.61 -15.96 -2.49
C ARG A 76 16.53 -14.88 -2.41
N TYR A 77 15.37 -15.11 -3.05
CA TYR A 77 14.34 -14.07 -3.22
C TYR A 77 13.07 -14.29 -2.41
N TRP A 78 12.80 -15.53 -1.98
CA TRP A 78 11.57 -15.90 -1.29
C TRP A 78 11.29 -15.04 -0.06
N LYS A 79 12.30 -14.74 0.77
CA LYS A 79 12.12 -13.90 1.96
C LYS A 79 11.55 -12.52 1.60
N VAL A 80 12.13 -11.85 0.61
CA VAL A 80 11.71 -10.51 0.18
C VAL A 80 10.32 -10.54 -0.47
N VAL A 81 10.07 -11.54 -1.33
CA VAL A 81 8.76 -11.73 -1.98
C VAL A 81 7.68 -12.03 -0.94
N SER A 82 7.99 -12.82 0.07
CA SER A 82 7.08 -13.15 1.17
C SER A 82 6.70 -11.92 1.98
N VAL A 83 7.64 -11.02 2.25
CA VAL A 83 7.36 -9.74 2.93
C VAL A 83 6.38 -8.90 2.12
N GLY A 84 6.60 -8.75 0.80
CA GLY A 84 5.71 -7.99 -0.06
C GLY A 84 4.29 -8.58 -0.14
N ALA A 85 4.18 -9.89 -0.28
CA ALA A 85 2.89 -10.59 -0.28
C ALA A 85 2.18 -10.50 1.09
N ALA A 86 2.91 -10.69 2.19
CA ALA A 86 2.39 -10.60 3.55
C ALA A 86 1.90 -9.19 3.88
N LEU A 87 2.61 -8.14 3.48
CA LEU A 87 2.20 -6.76 3.71
C LEU A 87 0.83 -6.46 3.08
N PHE A 88 0.62 -6.85 1.83
CA PHE A 88 -0.69 -6.67 1.19
C PHE A 88 -1.78 -7.56 1.77
N LEU A 89 -1.42 -8.79 2.16
CA LEU A 89 -2.35 -9.68 2.85
C LEU A 89 -2.80 -9.07 4.19
N PHE A 90 -1.87 -8.59 5.02
CA PHE A 90 -2.19 -7.90 6.27
C PHE A 90 -2.98 -6.62 6.05
N GLN A 91 -2.65 -5.84 5.02
CA GLN A 91 -3.39 -4.63 4.67
C GLN A 91 -4.86 -4.94 4.35
N GLN A 92 -5.12 -6.01 3.60
CA GLN A 92 -6.48 -6.45 3.29
C GLN A 92 -7.19 -7.04 4.50
N LEU A 93 -6.55 -7.98 5.20
CA LEU A 93 -7.11 -8.64 6.39
C LEU A 93 -7.30 -7.68 7.57
N ALA A 94 -6.63 -6.52 7.60
CA ALA A 94 -6.89 -5.44 8.54
C ALA A 94 -8.26 -4.78 8.32
N GLY A 95 -8.95 -5.08 7.22
CA GLY A 95 -10.35 -4.76 7.02
C GLY A 95 -10.64 -3.41 6.38
N ILE A 96 -9.67 -2.76 5.73
CA ILE A 96 -9.86 -1.38 5.21
C ILE A 96 -11.07 -1.28 4.28
N ASN A 97 -11.22 -2.22 3.34
CA ASN A 97 -12.33 -2.21 2.39
C ASN A 97 -13.67 -2.42 3.10
N ALA A 98 -13.71 -3.29 4.11
CA ALA A 98 -14.90 -3.44 4.92
C ALA A 98 -15.24 -2.16 5.70
N VAL A 99 -14.26 -1.52 6.32
CA VAL A 99 -14.49 -0.27 7.06
C VAL A 99 -14.98 0.83 6.15
N VAL A 100 -14.34 1.00 4.98
CA VAL A 100 -14.71 2.06 4.03
C VAL A 100 -16.10 1.80 3.43
N TYR A 101 -16.37 0.58 2.92
CA TYR A 101 -17.64 0.27 2.27
C TYR A 101 -18.83 0.33 3.23
N TYR A 102 -18.64 -0.05 4.49
CA TYR A 102 -19.71 -0.13 5.48
C TYR A 102 -19.70 1.05 6.47
N SER A 103 -18.79 2.02 6.32
CA SER A 103 -18.70 3.23 7.18
C SER A 103 -20.02 4.00 7.24
N THR A 104 -20.73 4.14 6.11
CA THR A 104 -22.03 4.83 6.05
C THR A 104 -23.09 4.11 6.88
N SER A 105 -23.13 2.77 6.82
CA SER A 105 -24.03 1.96 7.64
C SER A 105 -23.74 2.13 9.13
N VAL A 106 -22.46 2.13 9.50
CA VAL A 106 -22.00 2.38 10.88
C VAL A 106 -22.42 3.78 11.33
N PHE A 107 -22.22 4.80 10.50
CA PHE A 107 -22.55 6.19 10.87
C PHE A 107 -24.06 6.42 10.93
N ARG A 108 -24.83 5.73 10.09
CA ARG A 108 -26.30 5.74 10.17
C ARG A 108 -26.79 5.11 11.47
N SER A 109 -26.18 4.00 11.91
CA SER A 109 -26.47 3.39 13.21
C SER A 109 -26.09 4.29 14.40
N ALA A 110 -25.16 5.22 14.18
CA ALA A 110 -24.73 6.24 15.13
C ALA A 110 -25.64 7.49 15.18
N GLY A 111 -26.66 7.58 14.33
CA GLY A 111 -27.58 8.72 14.26
C GLY A 111 -27.16 9.84 13.29
N ILE A 112 -26.11 9.65 12.48
CA ILE A 112 -25.78 10.58 11.40
C ILE A 112 -26.73 10.32 10.22
N THR A 113 -27.55 11.33 9.90
CA THR A 113 -28.59 11.22 8.87
C THR A 113 -28.09 11.45 7.45
N SER A 114 -26.91 12.06 7.27
CA SER A 114 -26.32 12.34 5.96
C SER A 114 -25.19 11.36 5.60
N ASP A 115 -25.52 10.37 4.77
CA ASP A 115 -24.53 9.41 4.23
C ASP A 115 -23.45 10.10 3.38
N VAL A 116 -23.80 11.23 2.75
CA VAL A 116 -22.87 12.05 1.95
C VAL A 116 -21.83 12.71 2.84
N ALA A 117 -22.25 13.33 3.95
CA ALA A 117 -21.33 13.95 4.91
C ALA A 117 -20.42 12.91 5.57
N ALA A 118 -20.98 11.75 5.91
CA ALA A 118 -20.24 10.59 6.44
C ALA A 118 -19.12 10.15 5.48
N SER A 119 -19.47 9.91 4.21
CA SER A 119 -18.52 9.46 3.19
C SER A 119 -17.48 10.55 2.88
N ALA A 120 -17.89 11.82 2.83
CA ALA A 120 -17.00 12.94 2.61
C ALA A 120 -15.98 13.09 3.76
N LEU A 121 -16.40 12.87 5.02
CA LEU A 121 -15.52 12.90 6.18
C LEU A 121 -14.45 11.80 6.11
N VAL A 122 -14.85 10.57 5.77
CA VAL A 122 -13.92 9.45 5.58
C VAL A 122 -12.95 9.74 4.43
N GLY A 123 -13.46 10.25 3.30
CA GLY A 123 -12.63 10.63 2.16
C GLY A 123 -11.63 11.74 2.49
N ALA A 124 -12.08 12.79 3.18
CA ALA A 124 -11.22 13.89 3.62
C ALA A 124 -10.15 13.43 4.62
N ALA A 125 -10.51 12.57 5.57
CA ALA A 125 -9.57 11.94 6.49
C ALA A 125 -8.52 11.12 5.74
N ASN A 126 -8.92 10.35 4.73
CA ASN A 126 -7.99 9.58 3.90
C ASN A 126 -7.01 10.49 3.15
N VAL A 127 -7.50 11.54 2.47
CA VAL A 127 -6.66 12.50 1.74
C VAL A 127 -5.69 13.21 2.69
N PHE A 128 -6.18 13.69 3.82
CA PHE A 128 -5.35 14.34 4.83
C PHE A 128 -4.28 13.40 5.38
N GLY A 129 -4.67 12.17 5.77
CA GLY A 129 -3.75 11.16 6.27
C GLY A 129 -2.66 10.81 5.26
N THR A 130 -3.00 10.66 3.98
CA THR A 130 -2.03 10.40 2.91
C THR A 130 -1.11 11.61 2.65
N ALA A 131 -1.64 12.84 2.70
CA ALA A 131 -0.81 14.05 2.58
C ALA A 131 0.22 14.13 3.73
N VAL A 132 -0.22 13.88 4.96
CA VAL A 132 0.68 13.80 6.12
C VAL A 132 1.69 12.66 5.94
N ALA A 133 1.26 11.47 5.51
CA ALA A 133 2.13 10.33 5.22
C ALA A 133 3.25 10.70 4.26
N SER A 134 2.92 11.40 3.16
CA SER A 134 3.92 11.81 2.15
C SER A 134 5.03 12.67 2.76
N SER A 135 4.68 13.60 3.65
CA SER A 135 5.65 14.47 4.33
C SER A 135 6.48 13.74 5.41
N LEU A 136 5.88 12.75 6.08
CA LEU A 136 6.54 11.98 7.14
C LEU A 136 7.41 10.87 6.58
N MET A 137 7.11 10.35 5.39
CA MET A 137 7.79 9.20 4.81
C MET A 137 9.28 9.43 4.60
N ASP A 138 9.63 10.63 4.16
CA ASP A 138 11.03 11.03 3.99
C ASP A 138 11.74 11.27 5.33
N ARG A 139 11.01 11.51 6.42
CA ARG A 139 11.56 11.84 7.75
C ARG A 139 11.67 10.62 8.68
N GLN A 140 10.60 9.86 8.88
CA GLN A 140 10.53 8.77 9.86
C GLN A 140 10.94 7.39 9.34
N GLY A 141 10.97 7.19 8.02
CA GLY A 141 11.25 5.88 7.43
C GLY A 141 10.01 4.99 7.32
N ARG A 142 10.12 3.96 6.50
CA ARG A 142 8.99 3.17 5.98
C ARG A 142 8.54 2.14 7.02
N LYS A 143 9.48 1.51 7.71
CA LYS A 143 9.18 0.52 8.76
C LYS A 143 8.46 1.17 9.94
N SER A 144 8.94 2.33 10.38
CA SER A 144 8.33 3.08 11.48
C SER A 144 6.88 3.47 11.17
N LEU A 145 6.63 4.02 9.97
CA LEU A 145 5.28 4.38 9.54
C LEU A 145 4.33 3.18 9.46
N LEU A 146 4.81 2.03 8.98
CA LEU A 146 4.01 0.81 8.98
C LEU A 146 3.63 0.37 10.40
N LEU A 147 4.58 0.38 11.34
CA LEU A 147 4.32 0.00 12.74
C LEU A 147 3.31 0.96 13.41
N ILE A 148 3.49 2.27 13.24
CA ILE A 148 2.57 3.29 13.78
C ILE A 148 1.18 3.13 13.17
N SER A 149 1.12 2.90 11.85
CA SER A 149 -0.14 2.73 11.13
C SER A 149 -0.91 1.50 11.59
N PHE A 150 -0.29 0.31 11.59
CA PHE A 150 -0.95 -0.92 12.06
C PHE A 150 -1.27 -0.86 13.56
N GLY A 151 -0.43 -0.23 14.38
CA GLY A 151 -0.72 0.00 15.80
C GLY A 151 -1.93 0.92 16.00
N GLY A 152 -2.01 2.04 15.27
CA GLY A 152 -3.14 2.97 15.30
C GLY A 152 -4.44 2.33 14.80
N MET A 153 -4.36 1.51 13.75
CA MET A 153 -5.49 0.72 13.27
C MET A 153 -5.98 -0.29 14.30
N ALA A 154 -5.06 -1.01 14.98
CA ALA A 154 -5.42 -1.93 16.05
C ALA A 154 -6.15 -1.23 17.20
N ALA A 155 -5.61 -0.10 17.68
CA ALA A 155 -6.23 0.70 18.74
C ALA A 155 -7.62 1.21 18.33
N SER A 156 -7.77 1.67 17.09
CA SER A 156 -9.05 2.16 16.56
C SER A 156 -10.09 1.03 16.44
N MET A 157 -9.67 -0.15 15.99
CA MET A 157 -10.54 -1.33 15.91
C MET A 157 -10.97 -1.84 17.28
N LEU A 158 -10.08 -1.80 18.27
CA LEU A 158 -10.44 -2.10 19.66
C LEU A 158 -11.45 -1.10 20.20
N LEU A 159 -11.26 0.19 19.95
CA LEU A 159 -12.22 1.23 20.32
C LEU A 159 -13.60 0.98 19.71
N LEU A 160 -13.65 0.65 18.41
CA LEU A 160 -14.89 0.30 17.71
C LEU A 160 -15.55 -0.94 18.33
N SER A 161 -14.80 -2.02 18.55
CA SER A 161 -15.31 -3.25 19.16
C SER A 161 -15.89 -3.02 20.57
N LEU A 162 -15.17 -2.27 21.41
CA LEU A 162 -15.62 -1.94 22.76
C LEU A 162 -16.86 -1.03 22.76
N SER A 163 -16.94 -0.07 21.82
CA SER A 163 -18.09 0.82 21.64
C SER A 163 -19.40 0.05 21.42
N PHE A 164 -19.35 -1.04 20.64
CA PHE A 164 -20.53 -1.88 20.35
C PHE A 164 -20.78 -2.99 21.37
N THR A 165 -19.81 -3.33 22.22
CA THR A 165 -19.94 -4.44 23.19
C THR A 165 -20.36 -3.98 24.58
N TRP A 166 -19.85 -2.83 25.03
CA TRP A 166 -20.08 -2.38 26.40
C TRP A 166 -21.36 -1.55 26.53
N LYS A 167 -22.31 -2.09 27.32
CA LYS A 167 -23.59 -1.43 27.63
C LYS A 167 -23.42 -0.04 28.26
N VAL A 168 -22.32 0.20 28.97
CA VAL A 168 -22.01 1.52 29.58
C VAL A 168 -21.71 2.58 28.52
N LEU A 169 -21.13 2.19 27.38
CA LEU A 169 -20.85 3.09 26.27
C LEU A 169 -22.00 3.15 25.25
N ALA A 170 -23.08 2.40 25.44
CA ALA A 170 -24.24 2.42 24.56
C ALA A 170 -24.77 3.85 24.26
N PRO A 171 -24.83 4.80 25.21
CA PRO A 171 -25.26 6.18 24.93
C PRO A 171 -24.28 6.96 24.04
N TYR A 172 -22.99 6.61 24.07
CA TYR A 172 -21.91 7.26 23.33
C TYR A 172 -21.43 6.45 22.12
N SER A 173 -22.08 5.31 21.86
CA SER A 173 -21.63 4.33 20.88
C SER A 173 -21.53 4.92 19.47
N GLY A 174 -22.45 5.82 19.14
CA GLY A 174 -22.48 6.52 17.86
C GLY A 174 -21.26 7.44 17.63
N PRO A 175 -21.05 8.48 18.46
CA PRO A 175 -19.87 9.34 18.35
C PRO A 175 -18.54 8.57 18.40
N LEU A 176 -18.45 7.54 19.24
CA LEU A 176 -17.26 6.69 19.32
C LEU A 176 -17.04 5.83 18.07
N ALA A 177 -18.12 5.35 17.44
CA ALA A 177 -18.04 4.64 16.17
C ALA A 177 -17.52 5.53 15.03
N VAL A 178 -17.95 6.79 15.01
CA VAL A 178 -17.47 7.79 14.05
C VAL A 178 -16.00 8.11 14.31
N ALA A 179 -15.65 8.43 15.56
CA ALA A 179 -14.27 8.73 15.94
C ALA A 179 -13.32 7.55 15.66
N GLY A 180 -13.72 6.32 16.01
CA GLY A 180 -12.94 5.12 15.76
C GLY A 180 -12.75 4.84 14.27
N THR A 181 -13.78 5.06 13.46
CA THR A 181 -13.68 4.90 11.99
C THR A 181 -12.75 5.93 11.37
N VAL A 182 -12.87 7.20 11.77
CA VAL A 182 -12.00 8.28 11.27
C VAL A 182 -10.56 8.06 11.70
N LEU A 183 -10.32 7.68 12.95
CA LEU A 183 -8.98 7.38 13.46
C LEU A 183 -8.37 6.16 12.76
N TYR A 184 -9.17 5.13 12.49
CA TYR A 184 -8.74 3.98 11.72
C TYR A 184 -8.31 4.37 10.31
N VAL A 185 -9.13 5.16 9.61
CA VAL A 185 -8.83 5.62 8.23
C VAL A 185 -7.58 6.49 8.24
N LEU A 186 -7.45 7.45 9.16
CA LEU A 186 -6.24 8.26 9.30
C LEU A 186 -5.01 7.38 9.54
N SER A 187 -5.10 6.43 10.47
CA SER A 187 -4.00 5.50 10.78
C SER A 187 -3.61 4.68 9.57
N PHE A 188 -4.57 4.16 8.81
CA PHE A 188 -4.33 3.42 7.56
C PHE A 188 -3.60 4.30 6.53
N SER A 189 -4.11 5.50 6.28
CA SER A 189 -3.58 6.42 5.26
C SER A 189 -2.20 6.96 5.60
N LEU A 190 -1.83 6.98 6.89
CA LEU A 190 -0.49 7.38 7.37
C LEU A 190 0.62 6.40 7.00
N GLY A 191 0.32 5.12 6.75
CA GLY A 191 1.35 4.11 6.50
C GLY A 191 0.89 2.94 5.66
N ALA A 192 -0.01 2.11 6.18
CA ALA A 192 -0.45 0.87 5.54
C ALA A 192 -1.02 1.07 4.12
N GLY A 193 -1.60 2.24 3.82
CA GLY A 193 -2.02 2.61 2.48
C GLY A 193 -0.86 2.85 1.52
N PRO A 194 -0.08 3.94 1.68
CA PRO A 194 0.93 4.33 0.69
C PRO A 194 2.27 3.59 0.80
N VAL A 195 2.65 3.13 2.00
CA VAL A 195 4.01 2.59 2.22
C VAL A 195 4.25 1.29 1.46
N PRO A 196 3.36 0.27 1.43
CA PRO A 196 3.61 -0.95 0.67
C PRO A 196 3.87 -0.69 -0.82
N ALA A 197 3.10 0.21 -1.44
CA ALA A 197 3.26 0.54 -2.86
C ALA A 197 4.65 1.14 -3.19
N LEU A 198 5.28 1.82 -2.23
CA LEU A 198 6.61 2.41 -2.37
C LEU A 198 7.72 1.45 -1.92
N LEU A 199 7.50 0.74 -0.82
CA LEU A 199 8.45 -0.19 -0.22
C LEU A 199 8.72 -1.38 -1.14
N LEU A 200 7.70 -1.94 -1.79
CA LEU A 200 7.85 -3.14 -2.61
C LEU A 200 8.84 -2.93 -3.78
N PRO A 201 8.72 -1.87 -4.61
CA PRO A 201 9.71 -1.55 -5.62
C PRO A 201 11.12 -1.28 -5.07
N GLU A 202 11.23 -0.76 -3.84
CA GLU A 202 12.51 -0.51 -3.14
C GLU A 202 13.17 -1.79 -2.61
N ILE A 203 12.40 -2.81 -2.18
CA ILE A 203 12.97 -4.06 -1.66
C ILE A 203 13.24 -5.09 -2.77
N PHE A 204 12.50 -5.03 -3.88
CA PHE A 204 12.65 -5.99 -4.95
C PHE A 204 13.83 -5.66 -5.88
N ALA A 205 14.73 -6.63 -6.03
CA ALA A 205 15.79 -6.61 -7.02
C ALA A 205 15.22 -6.36 -8.42
N SER A 206 15.92 -5.54 -9.22
CA SER A 206 15.48 -5.11 -10.56
C SER A 206 15.02 -6.28 -11.44
N ARG A 207 15.74 -7.40 -11.37
CA ARG A 207 15.50 -8.62 -12.15
C ARG A 207 14.13 -9.27 -11.89
N ILE A 208 13.68 -9.30 -10.63
CA ILE A 208 12.41 -9.95 -10.24
C ILE A 208 11.26 -8.96 -10.01
N ARG A 209 11.56 -7.65 -9.96
CA ARG A 209 10.65 -6.61 -9.48
C ARG A 209 9.27 -6.65 -10.12
N ALA A 210 9.20 -6.71 -11.45
CA ALA A 210 7.92 -6.72 -12.16
C ALA A 210 7.04 -7.93 -11.76
N LYS A 211 7.64 -9.12 -11.68
CA LYS A 211 6.92 -10.36 -11.32
C LYS A 211 6.55 -10.41 -9.84
N ALA A 212 7.45 -9.96 -8.96
CA ALA A 212 7.21 -9.87 -7.53
C ALA A 212 6.07 -8.88 -7.21
N VAL A 213 6.09 -7.67 -7.80
CA VAL A 213 5.00 -6.70 -7.67
C VAL A 213 3.68 -7.28 -8.19
N SER A 214 3.70 -7.98 -9.33
CA SER A 214 2.51 -8.61 -9.91
C SER A 214 1.90 -9.67 -8.98
N LEU A 215 2.74 -10.53 -8.38
CA LEU A 215 2.30 -11.54 -7.42
C LEU A 215 1.71 -10.89 -6.16
N SER A 216 2.40 -9.88 -5.63
CA SER A 216 1.97 -9.12 -4.46
C SER A 216 0.63 -8.39 -4.68
N LEU A 217 0.44 -7.77 -5.85
CA LEU A 217 -0.84 -7.18 -6.24
C LEU A 217 -1.93 -8.23 -6.49
N GLY A 218 -1.57 -9.38 -7.06
CA GLY A 218 -2.50 -10.51 -7.19
C GLY A 218 -3.03 -10.95 -5.83
N MET A 219 -2.15 -11.11 -4.85
CA MET A 219 -2.52 -11.42 -3.46
C MET A 219 -3.44 -10.34 -2.86
N HIS A 220 -3.15 -9.07 -3.11
CA HIS A 220 -3.99 -7.95 -2.68
C HIS A 220 -5.42 -8.09 -3.22
N TRP A 221 -5.58 -8.28 -4.53
CA TRP A 221 -6.90 -8.35 -5.16
C TRP A 221 -7.68 -9.61 -4.79
N ILE A 222 -7.01 -10.76 -4.69
CA ILE A 222 -7.62 -12.02 -4.23
C ILE A 222 -8.12 -11.85 -2.79
N SER A 223 -7.29 -11.31 -1.91
CA SER A 223 -7.67 -11.07 -0.50
C SER A 223 -8.84 -10.09 -0.41
N ASN A 224 -8.81 -9.01 -1.18
CA ASN A 224 -9.91 -8.05 -1.26
C ASN A 224 -11.22 -8.72 -1.69
N PHE A 225 -11.18 -9.54 -2.74
CA PHE A 225 -12.35 -10.26 -3.23
C PHE A 225 -12.94 -11.20 -2.17
N VAL A 226 -12.10 -11.99 -1.50
CA VAL A 226 -12.52 -12.93 -0.45
C VAL A 226 -13.16 -12.17 0.72
N ILE A 227 -12.53 -11.09 1.19
CA ILE A 227 -13.08 -10.28 2.29
C ILE A 227 -14.40 -9.64 1.87
N GLY A 228 -14.47 -9.04 0.68
CA GLY A 228 -15.68 -8.42 0.16
C GLY A 228 -16.86 -9.41 0.07
N LEU A 229 -16.58 -10.66 -0.34
CA LEU A 229 -17.59 -11.71 -0.47
C LEU A 229 -18.13 -12.21 0.88
N TYR A 230 -17.24 -12.44 1.85
CA TYR A 230 -17.61 -13.08 3.11
C TYR A 230 -17.87 -12.12 4.27
N PHE A 231 -17.46 -10.85 4.19
CA PHE A 231 -17.54 -9.90 5.30
C PHE A 231 -18.95 -9.81 5.89
N LEU A 232 -19.97 -9.61 5.05
CA LEU A 232 -21.34 -9.46 5.55
C LEU A 232 -21.86 -10.75 6.20
N SER A 233 -21.53 -11.92 5.63
CA SER A 233 -21.86 -13.22 6.21
C SER A 233 -21.20 -13.45 7.58
N PHE A 234 -19.98 -12.95 7.77
CA PHE A 234 -19.31 -12.98 9.08
C PHE A 234 -19.98 -12.02 10.06
N VAL A 235 -20.31 -10.79 9.63
CA VAL A 235 -20.99 -9.80 10.47
C VAL A 235 -22.37 -10.29 10.92
N THR A 236 -23.16 -10.91 10.04
CA THR A 236 -24.49 -11.43 10.41
C THR A 236 -24.42 -12.61 11.37
N LYS A 237 -23.38 -13.46 11.26
CA LYS A 237 -23.23 -14.64 12.11
C LYS A 237 -22.58 -14.35 13.47
N PHE A 238 -21.55 -13.50 13.51
CA PHE A 238 -20.71 -13.27 14.69
C PHE A 238 -20.89 -11.87 15.31
N GLY A 239 -21.61 -10.98 14.63
CA GLY A 239 -21.76 -9.58 15.02
C GLY A 239 -20.56 -8.72 14.59
N ILE A 240 -20.84 -7.44 14.30
CA ILE A 240 -19.82 -6.49 13.81
C ILE A 240 -18.68 -6.26 14.81
N SER A 241 -18.99 -6.30 16.12
CA SER A 241 -18.00 -6.12 17.19
C SER A 241 -16.91 -7.19 17.15
N SER A 242 -17.29 -8.46 17.00
CA SER A 242 -16.36 -9.60 16.93
C SER A 242 -15.47 -9.52 15.70
N VAL A 243 -16.02 -9.04 14.58
CA VAL A 243 -15.26 -8.83 13.34
C VAL A 243 -14.22 -7.72 13.51
N TYR A 244 -14.58 -6.60 14.14
CA TYR A 244 -13.60 -5.55 14.47
C TYR A 244 -12.52 -6.03 15.45
N LEU A 245 -12.86 -6.86 16.42
CA LEU A 245 -11.87 -7.47 17.31
C LEU A 245 -10.91 -8.38 16.52
N GLY A 246 -11.42 -9.14 15.55
CA GLY A 246 -10.62 -9.93 14.63
C GLY A 246 -9.64 -9.06 13.82
N PHE A 247 -10.12 -7.95 13.25
CA PHE A 247 -9.26 -6.99 12.55
C PHE A 247 -8.21 -6.36 13.46
N ALA A 248 -8.54 -6.04 14.71
CA ALA A 248 -7.55 -5.58 15.69
C ALA A 248 -6.45 -6.64 15.92
N GLY A 249 -6.84 -7.91 16.10
CA GLY A 249 -5.90 -9.02 16.25
C GLY A 249 -4.97 -9.17 15.04
N VAL A 250 -5.52 -9.10 13.83
CA VAL A 250 -4.72 -9.11 12.59
C VAL A 250 -3.76 -7.92 12.54
N CYS A 251 -4.20 -6.72 12.91
CA CYS A 251 -3.33 -5.55 12.94
C CYS A 251 -2.17 -5.72 13.92
N LEU A 252 -2.42 -6.30 15.10
CA LEU A 252 -1.36 -6.60 16.08
C LEU A 252 -0.38 -7.65 15.55
N LEU A 253 -0.89 -8.71 14.91
CA LEU A 253 -0.04 -9.71 14.24
C LEU A 253 0.80 -9.08 13.13
N ALA A 254 0.25 -8.13 12.37
CA ALA A 254 0.98 -7.37 11.37
C ALA A 254 2.11 -6.54 12.01
N VAL A 255 1.86 -5.86 13.14
CA VAL A 255 2.89 -5.13 13.89
C VAL A 255 4.04 -6.05 14.30
N LEU A 256 3.74 -7.24 14.84
CA LEU A 256 4.75 -8.23 15.24
C LEU A 256 5.52 -8.76 14.02
N TYR A 257 4.83 -9.03 12.92
CA TYR A 257 5.48 -9.48 11.69
C TYR A 257 6.41 -8.42 11.12
N ILE A 258 5.95 -7.17 11.04
CA ILE A 258 6.69 -6.02 10.50
C ILE A 258 7.91 -5.70 11.37
N SER A 259 7.78 -5.79 12.70
CA SER A 259 8.91 -5.51 13.60
C SER A 259 10.06 -6.50 13.41
N GLY A 260 9.76 -7.79 13.18
CA GLY A 260 10.75 -8.83 12.94
C GLY A 260 11.26 -8.97 11.50
N ASN A 261 10.39 -8.83 10.49
CA ASN A 261 10.70 -9.26 9.12
C ASN A 261 10.88 -8.11 8.12
N VAL A 262 10.38 -6.90 8.42
CA VAL A 262 10.57 -5.73 7.54
C VAL A 262 11.83 -5.00 7.94
N VAL A 263 12.66 -4.66 6.95
CA VAL A 263 13.87 -3.85 7.13
C VAL A 263 13.58 -2.41 6.73
N GLU A 264 14.19 -1.44 7.43
CA GLU A 264 14.09 -0.04 7.05
C GLU A 264 14.87 0.21 5.75
N THR A 265 14.20 0.76 4.74
CA THR A 265 14.78 1.03 3.41
C THR A 265 15.30 2.45 3.25
N LYS A 266 14.92 3.36 4.16
CA LYS A 266 15.36 4.76 4.09
C LYS A 266 16.89 4.86 4.08
N GLY A 267 17.41 5.47 3.02
CA GLY A 267 18.84 5.77 2.86
C GLY A 267 19.73 4.55 2.59
N ARG A 268 19.15 3.39 2.23
CA ARG A 268 19.90 2.17 1.92
C ARG A 268 19.90 1.87 0.43
N SER A 269 20.98 1.27 -0.06
CA SER A 269 21.03 0.74 -1.43
C SER A 269 20.22 -0.56 -1.55
N LEU A 270 19.83 -0.92 -2.78
CA LEU A 270 19.12 -2.19 -3.05
C LEU A 270 19.95 -3.40 -2.59
N GLU A 271 21.26 -3.33 -2.77
CA GLU A 271 22.22 -4.39 -2.40
C GLU A 271 22.35 -4.53 -0.88
N GLU A 272 22.32 -3.40 -0.14
CA GLU A 272 22.31 -3.39 1.32
C GLU A 272 21.01 -3.99 1.88
N ILE A 273 19.87 -3.72 1.24
CA ILE A 273 18.57 -4.30 1.61
C ILE A 273 18.57 -5.82 1.35
N GLU A 274 19.08 -6.25 0.19
CA GLU A 274 19.20 -7.69 -0.16
C GLU A 274 20.13 -8.42 0.83
N ARG A 275 21.26 -7.82 1.21
CA ARG A 275 22.15 -8.37 2.25
C ARG A 275 21.47 -8.42 3.63
N ALA A 276 20.77 -7.36 4.04
CA ALA A 276 20.09 -7.33 5.32
C ALA A 276 18.97 -8.38 5.41
N LEU A 277 18.28 -8.66 4.31
CA LEU A 277 17.19 -9.65 4.25
C LEU A 277 17.71 -11.09 4.06
N SER A 278 18.91 -11.29 3.50
CA SER A 278 19.52 -12.61 3.34
C SER A 278 20.22 -13.11 4.62
N VAL A 279 20.81 -12.22 5.43
CA VAL A 279 21.65 -12.55 6.58
C VAL A 279 20.87 -12.83 7.88
N SER A 280 19.54 -12.65 7.94
CA SER A 280 18.76 -13.11 9.11
C SER A 280 18.61 -14.64 9.11
N THR A 281 19.68 -15.32 9.49
CA THR A 281 19.72 -16.71 9.98
C THR A 281 19.29 -16.77 11.43
#